data_AF-A0AAV6WK55-F1
#
_entry.id   AF-A0AAV6WK55-F1
#
_cell.length_a   1.000
_cell.length_b   1.000
_cell.length_c   1.000
_cell.angle_alpha   90.00
_cell.angle_beta   90.00
_cell.angle_gamma   90.00
#
_symmetry.space_group_name_H-M   'P 1'
#
loop_
_entity.id
_entity.type
_entity.pdbx_description
1 polymer ?
#
loop_
_entity_poly.entity_id
_entity_poly.type
_entity_poly.pdbx_seq_one_letter_code
_entity_poly.pdbx_strand_id
1 'polypeptide(L)'
;MGETPGPKENYGAIGDSILLAPNERWRGEEAARAFFKNVVKYWGLPKSIISDRDPRFTGRMWTELFKLLGSELCFSTIFHPQTDGQTERVNALLECYLWNFVSANQHDWAKILDVAQFSYNLQRSEATGKSPFELATGQQPLTPHTLDISFDSARCPGVAKMAKSWVEQSDLAKSFLEKARRKMKKWADPKRRHLEFNIGDKVLIKLIPQQFKAFRGMHKGLVRNYEGPYPVVAKVGKVSFQLDLPSTLKIHPVFHVSMLRPYQEDEEDLSRGESHQAPPVVTKSFDKEIEEVLSHKVVRRQGVKPTTHYFIKWKGLPESEATWESQDDLW
;
A
#
# COMPACT_ATOMS: atom_id res chain seq x y z
N MET A 1 20.28 28.68 -31.25
CA MET A 1 19.18 27.74 -31.52
C MET A 1 18.98 26.94 -30.25
N GLY A 2 17.91 27.25 -29.53
CA GLY A 2 17.59 26.60 -28.26
C GLY A 2 16.91 25.27 -28.52
N GLU A 3 17.49 24.19 -28.04
CA GLU A 3 16.84 22.89 -28.01
C GLU A 3 15.79 22.89 -26.89
N THR A 4 14.54 22.73 -27.30
CA THR A 4 13.38 22.52 -26.44
C THR A 4 13.54 21.22 -25.65
N PRO A 5 13.38 21.21 -24.31
CA PRO A 5 13.30 19.96 -23.57
C PRO A 5 11.96 19.29 -23.88
N GLY A 6 12.03 18.04 -24.37
CA GLY A 6 10.87 17.20 -24.69
C GLY A 6 9.95 16.95 -23.48
N PRO A 7 8.73 16.42 -23.72
CA PRO A 7 7.70 16.33 -22.71
C PRO A 7 8.16 15.42 -21.56
N LYS A 8 8.01 15.92 -20.33
CA LYS A 8 8.15 15.13 -19.11
C LYS A 8 7.07 14.04 -19.13
N GLU A 9 7.42 12.86 -19.64
CA GLU A 9 6.61 11.67 -19.47
C GLU A 9 6.57 11.34 -17.98
N ASN A 10 5.43 11.62 -17.36
CA ASN A 10 5.09 11.12 -16.04
C ASN A 10 4.99 9.59 -16.15
N TYR A 11 6.08 8.89 -15.85
CA TYR A 11 6.08 7.46 -15.59
C TYR A 11 5.22 7.22 -14.34
N GLY A 12 3.92 7.01 -14.55
CA GLY A 12 3.04 6.45 -13.53
C GLY A 12 3.64 5.13 -13.06
N ALA A 13 3.67 4.91 -11.75
CA ALA A 13 4.20 3.69 -11.14
C ALA A 13 3.62 2.44 -11.83
N ILE A 14 4.45 1.78 -12.65
CA ILE A 14 4.15 0.50 -13.29
C ILE A 14 4.67 -0.55 -12.33
N GLY A 15 3.76 -1.12 -11.54
CA GLY A 15 4.09 -2.08 -10.49
C GLY A 15 4.55 -3.42 -11.04
N ASP A 16 5.86 -3.65 -10.99
CA ASP A 16 6.40 -5.00 -10.93
C ASP A 16 6.03 -5.59 -9.58
N SER A 17 5.14 -6.57 -9.57
CA SER A 17 4.71 -7.22 -8.34
C SER A 17 5.79 -8.21 -7.90
N ILE A 18 6.75 -7.72 -7.12
CA ILE A 18 7.73 -8.57 -6.45
C ILE A 18 7.11 -9.04 -5.16
N LEU A 19 6.79 -10.33 -5.10
CA LEU A 19 6.29 -10.96 -3.89
C LEU A 19 7.46 -11.26 -2.98
N LEU A 20 7.59 -10.44 -1.94
CA LEU A 20 8.37 -10.81 -0.78
C LEU A 20 7.40 -11.56 0.14
N ALA A 21 7.71 -12.81 0.47
CA ALA A 21 7.03 -13.56 1.52
C ALA A 21 7.81 -13.39 2.82
N PRO A 22 7.59 -12.31 3.59
CA PRO A 22 8.31 -12.11 4.82
C PRO A 22 7.85 -13.13 5.86
N ASN A 23 8.81 -13.78 6.52
CA ASN A 23 8.51 -14.64 7.66
C ASN A 23 8.01 -13.77 8.83
N GLU A 24 7.05 -14.27 9.61
CA GLU A 24 6.48 -13.56 10.77
C GLU A 24 7.54 -13.12 11.80
N ARG A 25 8.73 -13.71 11.76
CA ARG A 25 9.86 -13.40 12.66
C ARG A 25 10.81 -12.31 12.15
N TRP A 26 10.61 -11.75 10.97
CA TRP A 26 11.55 -10.77 10.41
C TRP A 26 11.44 -9.42 11.13
N ARG A 27 12.57 -8.86 11.55
CA ARG A 27 12.67 -7.47 12.02
C ARG A 27 12.99 -6.56 10.83
N GLY A 28 13.09 -5.26 11.09
CA GLY A 28 13.36 -4.26 10.04
C GLY A 28 14.67 -4.50 9.27
N GLU A 29 15.70 -5.08 9.93
CA GLU A 29 16.97 -5.39 9.27
C GLU A 29 16.85 -6.56 8.28
N GLU A 30 16.20 -7.66 8.66
CA GLU A 30 16.02 -8.80 7.77
C GLU A 30 15.12 -8.45 6.59
N ALA A 31 14.09 -7.64 6.83
CA ALA A 31 13.24 -7.09 5.77
C ALA A 31 14.06 -6.27 4.76
N ALA A 32 14.94 -5.38 5.25
CA ALA A 32 15.85 -4.61 4.39
C ALA A 32 16.77 -5.54 3.61
N ARG A 33 17.44 -6.50 4.25
CA ARG A 33 18.34 -7.46 3.57
C ARG A 33 17.61 -8.25 2.47
N ALA A 34 16.38 -8.69 2.74
CA ALA A 34 15.55 -9.39 1.75
C ALA A 34 15.20 -8.47 0.57
N PHE A 35 14.85 -7.21 0.84
CA PHE A 35 14.58 -6.22 -0.20
C PHE A 35 15.80 -6.00 -1.11
N PHE A 36 16.99 -5.85 -0.53
CA PHE A 36 18.21 -5.71 -1.34
C PHE A 36 18.50 -6.95 -2.20
N LYS A 37 18.34 -8.13 -1.62
CA LYS A 37 18.61 -9.41 -2.30
C LYS A 37 17.65 -9.69 -3.45
N ASN A 38 16.37 -9.34 -3.28
CA ASN A 38 15.29 -9.77 -4.17
C ASN A 38 14.75 -8.65 -5.06
N VAL A 39 14.95 -7.38 -4.70
CA VAL A 39 14.48 -6.22 -5.47
C VAL A 39 15.66 -5.46 -6.05
N VAL A 40 16.50 -4.88 -5.18
CA VAL A 40 17.59 -3.98 -5.61
C VAL A 40 18.60 -4.69 -6.51
N LYS A 41 18.88 -5.98 -6.24
CA LYS A 41 19.76 -6.82 -7.07
C LYS A 41 19.34 -6.87 -8.54
N TYR A 42 18.03 -6.90 -8.83
CA TYR A 42 17.53 -7.10 -10.19
C TYR A 42 17.09 -5.79 -10.85
N TRP A 43 16.59 -4.83 -10.06
CA TRP A 43 15.93 -3.62 -10.58
C TRP A 43 16.63 -2.32 -10.19
N GLY A 44 17.63 -2.38 -9.31
CA GLY A 44 18.28 -1.21 -8.73
C GLY A 44 17.47 -0.57 -7.60
N LEU A 45 17.97 0.56 -7.10
CA LEU A 45 17.32 1.32 -6.03
C LEU A 45 16.14 2.11 -6.60
N PRO A 46 14.93 1.95 -6.06
CA PRO A 46 13.78 2.72 -6.49
C PRO A 46 13.90 4.19 -6.04
N LYS A 47 13.39 5.11 -6.86
CA LYS A 47 13.31 6.54 -6.49
C LYS A 47 12.32 6.78 -5.36
N SER A 48 11.18 6.07 -5.38
CA SER A 48 10.19 6.12 -4.32
C SER A 48 9.65 4.72 -4.02
N ILE A 49 9.34 4.47 -2.75
CA ILE A 49 8.76 3.21 -2.27
C ILE A 49 7.43 3.53 -1.62
N ILE A 50 6.36 2.92 -2.14
CA ILE A 50 5.05 2.95 -1.52
C ILE A 50 4.92 1.68 -0.68
N SER A 51 4.59 1.84 0.60
CA SER A 51 4.44 0.72 1.53
C SER A 51 3.27 0.97 2.47
N ASP A 52 2.66 -0.11 2.97
CA ASP A 52 1.78 -0.03 4.12
C ASP A 52 2.52 0.39 5.40
N ARG A 53 1.74 0.58 6.47
CA ARG A 53 2.30 0.97 7.78
C ARG A 53 2.73 -0.23 8.63
N ASP A 54 3.19 -1.30 8.01
CA ASP A 54 3.80 -2.39 8.76
C ASP A 54 4.97 -1.86 9.60
N PRO A 55 5.10 -2.25 10.88
CA PRO A 55 6.21 -1.85 11.74
C PRO A 55 7.59 -2.11 11.13
N ARG A 56 7.74 -3.09 10.24
CA ARG A 56 9.00 -3.40 9.54
C ARG A 56 9.40 -2.31 8.54
N PHE A 57 8.43 -1.65 7.90
CA PHE A 57 8.66 -0.61 6.90
C PHE A 57 8.56 0.80 7.49
N THR A 58 7.79 0.98 8.55
CA THR A 58 7.71 2.23 9.32
C THR A 58 8.77 2.33 10.42
N GLY A 59 9.48 1.24 10.68
CA GLY A 59 10.57 1.17 11.63
C GLY A 59 11.77 2.01 11.20
N ARG A 60 12.52 2.47 12.20
CA ARG A 60 13.60 3.44 12.03
C ARG A 60 14.72 2.96 11.12
N MET A 61 15.06 1.67 11.21
CA MET A 61 16.07 1.06 10.34
C MET A 61 15.70 1.22 8.86
N TRP A 62 14.45 0.94 8.49
CA TRP A 62 13.98 1.07 7.11
C TRP A 62 13.96 2.54 6.67
N THR A 63 13.45 3.43 7.52
CA THR A 63 13.35 4.86 7.17
C THR A 63 14.69 5.53 6.98
N GLU A 64 15.64 5.29 7.89
CA GLU A 64 16.97 5.90 7.80
C GLU A 64 17.79 5.29 6.65
N LEU A 65 17.69 3.98 6.42
CA LEU A 65 18.40 3.33 5.33
C LEU A 65 18.02 3.91 3.96
N PHE A 66 16.72 3.98 3.64
CA PHE A 66 16.28 4.49 2.33
C PHE A 66 16.48 5.99 2.19
N LYS A 67 16.37 6.76 3.28
CA LYS A 67 16.72 8.19 3.29
C LYS A 67 18.20 8.42 2.99
N LEU A 68 19.11 7.62 3.57
CA LEU A 68 20.54 7.67 3.28
C LEU A 68 20.86 7.33 1.82
N LEU A 69 20.09 6.42 1.24
CA LEU A 69 20.26 5.98 -0.15
C LEU A 69 19.54 6.86 -1.17
N GLY A 70 18.86 7.93 -0.72
CA GLY A 70 18.18 8.89 -1.60
C GLY A 70 16.84 8.41 -2.16
N SER A 71 16.24 7.37 -1.56
CA SER A 71 14.90 6.90 -1.91
C SER A 71 13.84 7.60 -1.04
N GLU A 72 12.76 8.05 -1.66
CA GLU A 72 11.61 8.63 -0.96
C GLU A 72 10.68 7.52 -0.44
N LEU A 73 10.33 7.57 0.85
CA LEU A 73 9.37 6.63 1.45
C LEU A 73 7.99 7.26 1.55
N CYS A 74 7.05 6.68 0.80
CA CYS A 74 5.66 7.08 0.76
C CYS A 74 4.83 6.04 1.51
N PHE A 75 4.67 6.22 2.82
CA PHE A 75 3.78 5.36 3.59
C PHE A 75 2.34 5.63 3.19
N SER A 76 1.62 4.59 2.79
CA SER A 76 0.19 4.69 2.66
C SER A 76 -0.36 5.19 4.00
N THR A 77 -1.16 6.25 3.95
CA THR A 77 -2.00 6.54 5.09
C THR A 77 -2.87 5.30 5.27
N ILE A 78 -3.28 5.00 6.50
CA ILE A 78 -4.19 3.87 6.82
C ILE A 78 -5.54 3.99 6.03
N PHE A 79 -5.67 5.00 5.15
CA PHE A 79 -6.88 5.60 4.64
C PHE A 79 -6.79 5.95 3.13
N HIS A 80 -5.81 5.43 2.37
CA HIS A 80 -5.77 5.56 0.90
C HIS A 80 -5.67 4.21 0.17
N PRO A 81 -6.82 3.53 -0.06
CA PRO A 81 -6.90 2.31 -0.86
C PRO A 81 -6.56 2.53 -2.35
N GLN A 82 -6.06 3.71 -2.73
CA GLN A 82 -5.72 4.06 -4.11
C GLN A 82 -4.22 4.34 -4.29
N THR A 83 -3.53 4.84 -3.25
CA THR A 83 -2.05 4.92 -3.25
C THR A 83 -1.43 3.52 -3.19
N ASP A 84 -2.05 2.60 -2.45
CA ASP A 84 -1.65 1.19 -2.36
C ASP A 84 -2.63 0.22 -3.06
N GLY A 85 -3.62 0.75 -3.79
CA GLY A 85 -4.68 -0.05 -4.41
C GLY A 85 -4.20 -1.01 -5.50
N GLN A 86 -3.01 -0.81 -6.05
CA GLN A 86 -2.40 -1.80 -6.94
C GLN A 86 -1.94 -3.01 -6.14
N THR A 87 -1.13 -2.81 -5.11
CA THR A 87 -0.62 -3.86 -4.23
C THR A 87 -1.76 -4.58 -3.51
N GLU A 88 -2.76 -3.86 -2.98
CA GLU A 88 -3.93 -4.47 -2.33
C GLU A 88 -4.71 -5.38 -3.29
N ARG A 89 -4.87 -4.98 -4.55
CA ARG A 89 -5.54 -5.82 -5.56
C ARG A 89 -4.71 -7.05 -5.92
N VAL A 90 -3.39 -6.91 -5.97
CA VAL A 90 -2.46 -8.02 -6.20
C VAL A 90 -2.50 -8.99 -5.03
N ASN A 91 -2.43 -8.50 -3.80
CA ASN A 91 -2.55 -9.30 -2.58
C ASN A 91 -3.89 -10.03 -2.52
N ALA A 92 -5.01 -9.34 -2.76
CA ALA A 92 -6.34 -9.98 -2.77
C ALA A 92 -6.48 -11.05 -3.88
N LEU A 93 -5.87 -10.82 -5.04
CA LEU A 93 -5.80 -11.80 -6.13
C LEU A 93 -4.99 -13.02 -5.71
N LEU A 94 -3.83 -12.81 -5.09
CA LEU A 94 -2.94 -13.86 -4.62
C LEU A 94 -3.55 -14.66 -3.47
N GLU A 95 -4.22 -14.01 -2.53
CA GLU A 95 -5.01 -14.67 -1.49
C GLU A 95 -6.08 -15.56 -2.12
N CYS A 96 -6.88 -15.03 -3.05
CA CYS A 96 -7.87 -15.82 -3.77
C CYS A 96 -7.24 -16.99 -4.52
N TYR A 97 -6.06 -16.80 -5.09
CA TYR A 97 -5.30 -17.85 -5.76
C TYR A 97 -4.84 -18.93 -4.78
N LEU A 98 -4.16 -18.55 -3.69
CA LEU A 98 -3.69 -19.46 -2.65
C LEU A 98 -4.84 -20.25 -2.04
N TRP A 99 -5.97 -19.62 -1.77
CA TRP A 99 -7.18 -20.30 -1.28
C TRP A 99 -7.67 -21.42 -2.19
N ASN A 100 -7.45 -21.32 -3.50
CA ASN A 100 -7.83 -22.37 -4.45
C ASN A 100 -6.72 -23.40 -4.71
N PHE A 101 -5.46 -23.05 -4.47
CA PHE A 101 -4.30 -23.84 -4.90
C PHE A 101 -3.60 -24.58 -3.75
N VAL A 102 -3.67 -24.06 -2.53
CA VAL A 102 -3.02 -24.68 -1.39
C VAL A 102 -3.64 -26.06 -1.15
N SER A 103 -2.79 -27.09 -1.14
CA SER A 103 -3.20 -28.47 -0.87
C SER A 103 -3.85 -28.58 0.51
N ALA A 104 -4.65 -29.63 0.75
CA ALA A 104 -5.30 -29.85 2.05
C ALA A 104 -4.32 -29.81 3.25
N ASN A 105 -3.04 -30.10 2.99
CA ASN A 105 -2.00 -30.12 4.01
C ASN A 105 -1.33 -28.75 4.22
N GLN A 106 -1.50 -27.75 3.35
CA GLN A 106 -1.02 -26.37 3.52
C GLN A 106 0.51 -26.15 3.69
N HIS A 107 1.36 -27.14 3.42
CA HIS A 107 2.82 -27.02 3.60
C HIS A 107 3.59 -26.64 2.32
N ASP A 108 2.93 -26.63 1.17
CA ASP A 108 3.54 -26.42 -0.14
C ASP A 108 3.38 -24.99 -0.69
N TRP A 109 2.70 -24.10 0.04
CA TRP A 109 2.37 -22.74 -0.39
C TRP A 109 3.57 -21.92 -0.87
N ALA A 110 4.75 -22.10 -0.28
CA ALA A 110 5.96 -21.38 -0.70
C ALA A 110 6.41 -21.77 -2.12
N LYS A 111 6.33 -23.06 -2.48
CA LYS A 111 6.66 -23.54 -3.84
C LYS A 111 5.63 -23.04 -4.86
N ILE A 112 4.39 -22.94 -4.41
CA ILE A 112 3.26 -22.48 -5.20
C ILE A 112 3.39 -20.98 -5.54
N LEU A 113 3.96 -20.18 -4.62
CA LEU A 113 4.15 -18.74 -4.84
C LEU A 113 5.09 -18.44 -6.00
N ASP A 114 6.15 -19.21 -6.21
CA ASP A 114 7.08 -19.00 -7.34
C ASP A 114 6.35 -19.17 -8.68
N VAL A 115 5.54 -20.22 -8.78
CA VAL A 115 4.72 -20.50 -9.97
C VAL A 115 3.62 -19.44 -10.14
N ALA A 116 3.03 -18.97 -9.04
CA ALA A 116 2.03 -17.91 -9.04
C ALA A 116 2.60 -16.58 -9.51
N GLN A 117 3.77 -16.18 -8.99
CA GLN A 117 4.47 -14.96 -9.38
C GLN A 117 4.84 -15.00 -10.85
N PHE A 118 5.43 -16.12 -11.32
CA PHE A 118 5.75 -16.28 -12.73
C PHE A 118 4.48 -16.18 -13.61
N SER A 119 3.40 -16.85 -13.22
CA SER A 119 2.15 -16.85 -13.98
C SER A 119 1.47 -15.47 -13.99
N TYR A 120 1.49 -14.75 -12.87
CA TYR A 120 0.98 -13.38 -12.77
C TYR A 120 1.78 -12.41 -13.65
N ASN A 121 3.11 -12.47 -13.58
CA ASN A 121 3.99 -11.59 -14.37
C ASN A 121 3.94 -11.88 -15.87
N LEU A 122 3.49 -13.08 -16.27
CA LEU A 122 3.27 -13.45 -17.67
C LEU A 122 1.93 -12.91 -18.22
N GLN A 123 0.93 -12.68 -17.37
CA GLN A 123 -0.41 -12.28 -17.81
C GLN A 123 -0.45 -10.82 -18.28
N ARG A 124 -1.02 -10.59 -19.46
CA ARG A 124 -1.26 -9.24 -19.98
C ARG A 124 -2.43 -8.59 -19.27
N SER A 125 -2.27 -7.34 -18.86
CA SER A 125 -3.38 -6.56 -18.30
C SER A 125 -4.31 -6.06 -19.40
N GLU A 126 -5.62 -6.19 -19.20
CA GLU A 126 -6.64 -5.60 -20.11
C GLU A 126 -6.44 -4.08 -20.31
N ALA A 127 -5.93 -3.37 -19.30
CA ALA A 127 -5.79 -1.91 -19.36
C ALA A 127 -4.58 -1.43 -20.19
N THR A 128 -3.49 -2.19 -20.19
CA THR A 128 -2.22 -1.80 -20.85
C THR A 128 -1.90 -2.66 -22.08
N GLY A 129 -2.56 -3.81 -22.24
CA GLY A 129 -2.26 -4.80 -23.28
C GLY A 129 -0.90 -5.51 -23.09
N LYS A 130 -0.16 -5.19 -22.02
CA LYS A 130 1.19 -5.69 -21.74
C LYS A 130 1.23 -6.46 -20.42
N SER A 131 2.11 -7.44 -20.33
CA SER A 131 2.40 -8.15 -19.08
C SER A 131 3.38 -7.36 -18.21
N PRO A 132 3.43 -7.61 -16.88
CA PRO A 132 4.48 -7.07 -16.04
C PRO A 132 5.89 -7.38 -16.58
N PHE A 133 6.15 -8.60 -17.08
CA PHE A 133 7.44 -8.91 -17.69
C PHE A 133 7.79 -8.02 -18.89
N GLU A 134 6.83 -7.77 -19.78
CA GLU A 134 7.06 -6.90 -20.94
C GLU A 134 7.25 -5.44 -20.54
N LEU A 135 6.56 -4.99 -19.49
CA LEU A 135 6.70 -3.63 -18.99
C LEU A 135 8.07 -3.42 -18.35
N ALA A 136 8.56 -4.42 -17.61
CA ALA A 136 9.82 -4.33 -16.89
C ALA A 136 11.05 -4.58 -17.78
N THR A 137 10.97 -5.57 -18.68
CA THR A 137 12.11 -6.04 -19.48
C THR A 137 12.00 -5.70 -20.96
N GLY A 138 10.86 -5.18 -21.41
CA GLY A 138 10.57 -4.95 -22.83
C GLY A 138 10.21 -6.22 -23.61
N GLN A 139 10.30 -7.40 -23.01
CA GLN A 139 10.08 -8.69 -23.68
C GLN A 139 9.23 -9.64 -22.84
N GLN A 140 8.47 -10.49 -23.53
CA GLN A 140 7.77 -11.60 -22.89
C GLN A 140 8.73 -12.79 -22.77
N PRO A 141 8.88 -13.42 -21.59
CA PRO A 141 9.75 -14.57 -21.46
C PRO A 141 9.20 -15.75 -22.25
N LEU A 142 10.11 -16.59 -22.75
CA LEU A 142 9.77 -17.84 -23.40
C LEU A 142 9.16 -18.79 -22.38
N THR A 143 8.09 -19.46 -22.79
CA THR A 143 7.42 -20.52 -22.03
C THR A 143 7.52 -21.85 -22.78
N PRO A 144 7.33 -22.99 -22.10
CA PRO A 144 7.30 -24.29 -22.77
C PRO A 144 6.30 -24.36 -23.93
N HIS A 145 5.18 -23.63 -23.83
CA HIS A 145 4.18 -23.48 -24.90
C HIS A 145 4.70 -22.71 -26.12
N THR A 146 5.56 -21.72 -25.92
CA THR A 146 6.15 -20.96 -27.05
C THR A 146 7.33 -21.68 -27.69
N LEU A 147 7.91 -22.65 -27.00
CA LEU A 147 9.07 -23.42 -27.44
C LEU A 147 8.70 -24.77 -28.08
N ASP A 148 7.41 -25.13 -28.11
CA ASP A 148 6.87 -26.38 -28.67
C ASP A 148 7.67 -27.63 -28.24
N ILE A 149 7.90 -27.75 -26.94
CA ILE A 149 8.82 -28.76 -26.38
C ILE A 149 8.15 -30.15 -26.41
N SER A 150 8.72 -31.07 -27.18
CA SER A 150 8.35 -32.49 -27.12
C SER A 150 9.00 -33.18 -25.92
N PHE A 151 8.20 -33.49 -24.90
CA PHE A 151 8.66 -34.17 -23.70
C PHE A 151 8.97 -35.67 -23.91
N ASP A 152 8.54 -36.23 -25.03
CA ASP A 152 8.68 -37.66 -25.33
C ASP A 152 10.07 -38.00 -25.92
N SER A 153 10.87 -36.97 -26.27
CA SER A 153 12.27 -37.12 -26.70
C SER A 153 13.27 -37.22 -25.52
N ALA A 154 12.80 -37.18 -24.27
CA ALA A 154 13.67 -37.16 -23.11
C ALA A 154 14.25 -38.56 -22.81
N ARG A 155 15.59 -38.67 -22.81
CA ARG A 155 16.32 -39.92 -22.50
C ARG A 155 16.13 -40.40 -21.05
N CYS A 156 15.74 -39.50 -20.14
CA CYS A 156 15.50 -39.80 -18.74
C CYS A 156 14.02 -39.58 -18.39
N PRO A 157 13.27 -40.64 -18.02
CA PRO A 157 11.86 -40.52 -17.64
C PRO A 157 11.61 -39.57 -16.45
N GLY A 158 12.56 -39.46 -15.52
CA GLY A 158 12.46 -38.55 -14.37
C GLY A 158 12.47 -37.08 -14.77
N VAL A 159 13.31 -36.70 -15.74
CA VAL A 159 13.38 -35.33 -16.26
C VAL A 159 12.11 -34.99 -17.05
N ALA A 160 11.64 -35.94 -17.88
CA ALA A 160 10.38 -35.79 -18.60
C ALA A 160 9.20 -35.53 -17.65
N LYS A 161 9.12 -36.31 -16.56
CA LYS A 161 8.08 -36.16 -15.54
C LYS A 161 8.18 -34.82 -14.81
N MET A 162 9.39 -34.38 -14.45
CA MET A 162 9.59 -33.09 -13.80
C MET A 162 9.18 -31.92 -14.70
N ALA A 163 9.57 -31.95 -15.98
CA ALA A 163 9.21 -30.93 -16.95
C ALA A 163 7.69 -30.89 -17.20
N LYS A 164 7.06 -32.05 -17.44
CA LYS A 164 5.59 -32.16 -17.57
C LYS A 164 4.88 -31.61 -16.34
N SER A 165 5.32 -31.99 -15.14
CA SER A 165 4.72 -31.50 -13.89
C SER A 165 4.84 -29.99 -13.73
N TRP A 166 5.96 -29.38 -14.13
CA TRP A 166 6.12 -27.93 -14.06
C TRP A 166 5.17 -27.20 -15.02
N VAL A 167 5.01 -27.70 -16.25
CA VAL A 167 4.06 -27.13 -17.23
C VAL A 167 2.64 -27.24 -16.70
N GLU A 168 2.23 -28.41 -16.23
CA GLU A 168 0.92 -28.64 -15.63
C GLU A 168 0.66 -27.69 -14.46
N GLN A 169 1.63 -27.51 -13.56
CA GLN A 169 1.53 -26.56 -12.45
C GLN A 169 1.39 -25.11 -12.92
N SER A 170 2.15 -24.70 -13.95
CA SER A 170 2.06 -23.35 -14.50
C SER A 170 0.70 -23.08 -15.16
N ASP A 171 0.17 -24.03 -15.92
CA ASP A 171 -1.12 -23.89 -16.59
C ASP A 171 -2.28 -23.91 -15.61
N LEU A 172 -2.20 -24.80 -14.63
CA LEU A 172 -3.13 -24.82 -13.52
C LEU A 172 -3.11 -23.47 -12.78
N ALA A 173 -1.92 -22.93 -12.49
CA ALA A 173 -1.79 -21.66 -11.81
C ALA A 173 -2.42 -20.49 -12.59
N LYS A 174 -2.19 -20.42 -13.91
CA LYS A 174 -2.83 -19.44 -14.80
C LYS A 174 -4.36 -19.56 -14.76
N SER A 175 -4.89 -20.78 -14.83
CA SER A 175 -6.34 -21.01 -14.83
C SER A 175 -7.01 -20.53 -13.54
N PHE A 176 -6.33 -20.70 -12.40
CA PHE A 176 -6.83 -20.26 -11.10
C PHE A 176 -6.72 -18.75 -10.91
N LEU A 177 -5.61 -18.13 -11.34
CA LEU A 177 -5.48 -16.66 -11.36
C LEU A 177 -6.61 -16.04 -12.17
N GLU A 178 -6.95 -16.61 -13.33
CA GLU A 178 -8.06 -16.14 -14.15
C GLU A 178 -9.41 -16.33 -13.45
N LYS A 179 -9.63 -17.49 -12.81
CA LYS A 179 -10.84 -17.73 -12.00
C LYS A 179 -10.97 -16.74 -10.85
N ALA A 180 -9.88 -16.46 -10.14
CA ALA A 180 -9.83 -15.50 -9.03
C ALA A 180 -10.13 -14.07 -9.53
N ARG A 181 -9.50 -13.65 -10.63
CA ARG A 181 -9.74 -12.35 -11.27
C ARG A 181 -11.20 -12.21 -11.71
N ARG A 182 -11.77 -13.22 -12.37
CA ARG A 182 -13.18 -13.24 -12.78
C ARG A 182 -14.13 -13.15 -11.58
N LYS A 183 -13.83 -13.86 -10.49
CA LYS A 183 -14.58 -13.76 -9.23
C LYS A 183 -14.52 -12.33 -8.69
N MET A 184 -13.32 -11.75 -8.55
CA MET A 184 -13.15 -10.37 -8.07
C MET A 184 -13.91 -9.35 -8.94
N LYS A 185 -13.83 -9.47 -10.27
CA LYS A 185 -14.56 -8.63 -11.24
C LYS A 185 -16.08 -8.73 -11.04
N LYS A 186 -16.61 -9.95 -10.93
CA LYS A 186 -18.04 -10.21 -10.67
C LYS A 186 -18.55 -9.55 -9.38
N TRP A 187 -17.74 -9.51 -8.33
CA TRP A 187 -18.13 -8.87 -7.05
C TRP A 187 -17.92 -7.36 -7.04
N ALA A 188 -16.95 -6.85 -7.80
CA ALA A 188 -16.60 -5.44 -7.84
C ALA A 188 -17.51 -4.62 -8.78
N ASP A 189 -17.80 -5.12 -9.98
CA ASP A 189 -18.53 -4.37 -11.00
C ASP A 189 -19.93 -3.94 -10.56
N PRO A 190 -20.77 -4.77 -9.91
CA PRO A 190 -22.08 -4.34 -9.42
C PRO A 190 -22.02 -3.28 -8.32
N LYS A 191 -20.89 -3.18 -7.61
CA LYS A 191 -20.67 -2.21 -6.53
C LYS A 191 -20.10 -0.89 -7.04
N ARG A 192 -19.63 -0.83 -8.30
CA ARG A 192 -19.14 0.41 -8.91
C ARG A 192 -20.31 1.33 -9.17
N ARG A 193 -20.37 2.43 -8.43
CA ARG A 193 -21.31 3.53 -8.68
C ARG A 193 -20.54 4.65 -9.37
N HIS A 194 -20.97 5.02 -10.57
CA HIS A 194 -20.54 6.26 -11.20
C HIS A 194 -21.29 7.42 -10.53
N LEU A 195 -20.78 7.85 -9.38
CA LEU A 195 -21.21 9.08 -8.73
C LEU A 195 -20.24 10.18 -9.19
N GLU A 196 -20.77 11.23 -9.80
CA GLU A 196 -20.02 12.43 -10.13
C GLU A 196 -20.55 13.57 -9.26
N PHE A 197 -19.62 14.35 -8.70
CA PHE A 197 -19.92 15.53 -7.90
C PHE A 197 -19.34 16.75 -8.60
N ASN A 198 -20.04 17.86 -8.52
CA ASN A 198 -19.61 19.16 -8.99
C ASN A 198 -18.99 19.97 -7.85
N ILE A 199 -18.21 21.00 -8.21
CA ILE A 199 -17.68 21.95 -7.24
C ILE A 199 -18.86 22.69 -6.60
N GLY A 200 -18.89 22.73 -5.26
CA GLY A 200 -19.99 23.30 -4.49
C GLY A 200 -21.03 22.29 -3.99
N ASP A 201 -21.05 21.06 -4.52
CA ASP A 201 -21.96 20.03 -4.03
C ASP A 201 -21.64 19.70 -2.56
N LYS A 202 -22.68 19.61 -1.74
CA LYS A 202 -22.57 19.17 -0.35
C LYS A 202 -22.54 17.65 -0.30
N VAL A 203 -21.55 17.08 0.38
CA VAL A 203 -21.41 15.63 0.53
C VAL A 203 -21.19 15.24 1.98
N LEU A 204 -21.65 14.04 2.30
CA LEU A 204 -21.37 13.36 3.57
C LEU A 204 -20.19 12.41 3.40
N ILE A 205 -19.26 12.43 4.35
CA ILE A 205 -18.08 11.57 4.39
C ILE A 205 -18.41 10.34 5.23
N LYS A 206 -18.19 9.15 4.68
CA LYS A 206 -18.33 7.91 5.41
C LYS A 206 -17.26 7.81 6.50
N LEU A 207 -17.70 7.83 7.76
CA LEU A 207 -16.84 7.56 8.90
C LEU A 207 -16.75 6.04 9.10
N ILE A 208 -15.54 5.50 8.98
CA ILE A 208 -15.26 4.12 9.39
C ILE A 208 -14.43 4.23 10.67
N PRO A 209 -14.88 3.73 11.84
CA PRO A 209 -14.20 3.98 13.12
C PRO A 209 -12.74 3.52 13.17
N GLN A 210 -12.39 2.46 12.41
CA GLN A 210 -11.00 2.02 12.22
C GLN A 210 -10.18 3.02 11.37
N GLN A 211 -10.85 3.85 10.58
CA GLN A 211 -10.27 4.84 9.67
C GLN A 211 -9.92 6.20 10.30
N PHE A 212 -10.30 6.44 11.55
CA PHE A 212 -10.15 7.75 12.16
C PHE A 212 -9.60 7.59 13.57
N LYS A 213 -8.37 8.08 13.79
CA LYS A 213 -7.72 7.99 15.10
C LYS A 213 -8.53 8.67 16.21
N ALA A 214 -9.32 9.68 15.86
CA ALA A 214 -10.23 10.38 16.78
C ALA A 214 -11.32 9.47 17.37
N PHE A 215 -11.67 8.37 16.67
CA PHE A 215 -12.69 7.41 17.11
C PHE A 215 -12.10 6.10 17.63
N ARG A 216 -10.77 6.02 17.79
CA ARG A 216 -10.10 4.84 18.34
C ARG A 216 -10.47 4.72 19.83
N GLY A 217 -11.20 3.66 20.20
CA GLY A 217 -11.73 3.46 21.56
C GLY A 217 -13.24 3.71 21.68
N MET A 218 -13.88 4.32 20.67
CA MET A 218 -15.34 4.42 20.62
C MET A 218 -15.95 3.17 19.97
N HIS A 219 -17.03 2.67 20.57
CA HIS A 219 -17.73 1.50 20.04
C HIS A 219 -18.33 1.80 18.65
N LYS A 220 -18.14 0.90 17.67
CA LYS A 220 -18.58 1.11 16.27
C LYS A 220 -20.08 1.43 16.14
N GLY A 221 -20.91 0.95 17.06
CA GLY A 221 -22.35 1.24 17.09
C GLY A 221 -22.72 2.63 17.64
N LEU A 222 -21.77 3.35 18.24
CA LEU A 222 -21.98 4.68 18.83
C LEU A 222 -21.32 5.80 18.01
N VAL A 223 -20.62 5.46 16.93
CA VAL A 223 -20.01 6.41 16.00
C VAL A 223 -20.94 6.58 14.82
N ARG A 224 -21.17 7.84 14.41
CA ARG A 224 -21.93 8.14 13.19
C ARG A 224 -21.28 7.45 12.00
N ASN A 225 -22.08 6.85 11.12
CA ASN A 225 -21.56 6.23 9.90
C ASN A 225 -21.16 7.27 8.84
N TYR A 226 -21.69 8.48 8.93
CA TYR A 226 -21.43 9.59 8.00
C TYR A 226 -21.35 10.92 8.76
N GLU A 227 -20.42 11.78 8.35
CA GLU A 227 -20.18 13.12 8.90
C GLU A 227 -20.21 14.18 7.81
N GLY A 228 -20.64 15.39 8.15
CA GLY A 228 -20.86 16.50 7.20
C GLY A 228 -22.22 17.14 7.43
N PRO A 229 -22.69 18.00 6.51
CA PRO A 229 -22.22 18.17 5.13
C PRO A 229 -20.94 18.99 4.97
N TYR A 230 -20.10 18.63 4.00
CA TYR A 230 -18.94 19.42 3.57
C TYR A 230 -19.01 19.72 2.07
N PRO A 231 -18.69 20.94 1.63
CA PRO A 231 -18.71 21.29 0.21
C PRO A 231 -17.49 20.72 -0.52
N VAL A 232 -17.70 20.30 -1.77
CA VAL A 232 -16.64 19.90 -2.69
C VAL A 232 -15.92 21.15 -3.21
N VAL A 233 -14.63 21.26 -2.92
CA VAL A 233 -13.78 22.39 -3.32
C VAL A 233 -13.16 22.16 -4.69
N ALA A 234 -12.67 20.95 -4.95
CA ALA A 234 -11.97 20.66 -6.20
C ALA A 234 -12.06 19.17 -6.58
N LYS A 235 -11.98 18.90 -7.88
CA LYS A 235 -11.84 17.54 -8.41
C LYS A 235 -10.35 17.26 -8.66
N VAL A 236 -9.74 16.47 -7.79
CA VAL A 236 -8.29 16.15 -7.82
C VAL A 236 -7.97 15.04 -8.83
N GLY A 237 -8.95 14.16 -9.09
CA GLY A 237 -8.82 13.11 -10.09
C GLY A 237 -10.17 12.67 -10.65
N LYS A 238 -10.19 11.65 -11.53
CA LYS A 238 -11.44 11.14 -12.14
C LYS A 238 -12.47 10.70 -11.09
N VAL A 239 -12.01 10.20 -9.95
CA VAL A 239 -12.83 9.60 -8.89
C VAL A 239 -12.47 10.12 -7.49
N SER A 240 -11.71 11.21 -7.40
CA SER A 240 -11.22 11.76 -6.13
C SER A 240 -11.52 13.26 -6.03
N PHE A 241 -12.10 13.66 -4.90
CA PHE A 241 -12.61 15.00 -4.64
C PHE A 241 -11.99 15.56 -3.36
N GLN A 242 -11.66 16.84 -3.39
CA GLN A 242 -11.18 17.60 -2.23
C GLN A 242 -12.37 18.30 -1.57
N LEU A 243 -12.49 18.16 -0.25
CA LEU A 243 -13.56 18.75 0.56
C LEU A 243 -13.02 19.87 1.44
N ASP A 244 -13.90 20.82 1.77
CA ASP A 244 -13.62 21.83 2.78
C ASP A 244 -13.90 21.28 4.17
N LEU A 245 -12.83 20.88 4.88
CA LEU A 245 -12.91 20.31 6.22
C LEU A 245 -12.54 21.36 7.28
N PRO A 246 -13.24 21.39 8.42
CA PRO A 246 -12.86 22.26 9.53
C PRO A 246 -11.50 21.83 10.10
N SER A 247 -10.70 22.81 10.53
CA SER A 247 -9.35 22.60 11.09
C SER A 247 -9.32 21.73 12.36
N THR A 248 -10.48 21.53 12.99
CA THR A 248 -10.69 20.60 14.10
C THR A 248 -10.52 19.14 13.67
N LEU A 249 -10.89 18.80 12.43
CA LEU A 249 -10.71 17.50 11.82
C LEU A 249 -9.36 17.43 11.11
N LYS A 250 -8.32 16.97 11.83
CA LYS A 250 -6.97 16.75 11.28
C LYS A 250 -6.89 15.54 10.35
N ILE A 251 -7.70 15.53 9.30
CA ILE A 251 -7.81 14.48 8.29
C ILE A 251 -7.39 15.08 6.94
N HIS A 252 -6.79 14.27 6.07
CA HIS A 252 -6.46 14.72 4.72
C HIS A 252 -7.74 15.03 3.91
N PRO A 253 -7.85 16.19 3.24
CA PRO A 253 -9.11 16.67 2.68
C PRO A 253 -9.52 15.98 1.36
N VAL A 254 -8.72 15.07 0.83
CA VAL A 254 -8.97 14.39 -0.45
C VAL A 254 -9.56 13.00 -0.21
N PHE A 255 -10.74 12.75 -0.78
CA PHE A 255 -11.48 11.50 -0.63
C PHE A 255 -11.86 10.88 -1.97
N HIS A 256 -11.89 9.55 -2.02
CA HIS A 256 -12.42 8.81 -3.16
C HIS A 256 -13.95 8.85 -3.15
N VAL A 257 -14.58 8.85 -4.33
CA VAL A 257 -16.04 8.89 -4.52
C VAL A 257 -16.80 7.84 -3.70
N SER A 258 -16.20 6.67 -3.47
CA SER A 258 -16.83 5.59 -2.68
C SER A 258 -16.97 5.90 -1.18
N MET A 259 -16.23 6.89 -0.69
CA MET A 259 -16.34 7.38 0.69
C MET A 259 -17.32 8.54 0.82
N LEU A 260 -17.89 9.02 -0.29
CA LEU A 260 -18.78 10.16 -0.32
C LEU A 260 -20.22 9.72 -0.58
N ARG A 261 -21.16 10.43 0.03
CA ARG A 261 -22.58 10.37 -0.31
C ARG A 261 -23.10 11.76 -0.63
N PRO A 262 -23.96 11.91 -1.66
CA PRO A 262 -24.64 13.18 -1.88
C PRO A 262 -25.44 13.54 -0.64
N TYR A 263 -25.36 14.80 -0.24
CA TYR A 263 -26.22 15.37 0.79
C TYR A 263 -27.38 16.09 0.08
N GLN A 264 -28.61 15.83 0.54
CA GLN A 264 -29.79 16.53 0.07
C GLN A 264 -30.35 17.30 1.26
N GLU A 265 -30.44 18.61 1.12
CA GLU A 265 -31.05 19.47 2.15
C GLU A 265 -32.55 19.23 2.18
N ASP A 266 -33.08 19.11 3.40
CA ASP A 266 -34.52 19.07 3.66
C ASP A 266 -35.00 20.53 3.72
N GLU A 267 -35.66 21.02 2.67
CA GLU A 267 -36.15 22.41 2.59
C GLU A 267 -37.31 22.69 3.56
N GLU A 268 -37.97 21.65 4.09
CA GLU A 268 -39.10 21.80 5.02
C GLU A 268 -38.65 22.00 6.48
N ASP A 269 -37.49 21.44 6.86
CA ASP A 269 -36.93 21.57 8.20
C ASP A 269 -35.39 21.59 8.18
N LEU A 270 -34.84 22.81 8.10
CA LEU A 270 -33.39 23.07 8.09
C LEU A 270 -32.68 22.54 9.35
N SER A 271 -33.39 22.38 10.47
CA SER A 271 -32.81 21.91 11.74
C SER A 271 -32.58 20.40 11.76
N ARG A 272 -33.26 19.65 10.88
CA ARG A 272 -33.18 18.18 10.80
C ARG A 272 -31.81 17.68 10.35
N GLY A 273 -31.07 18.52 9.61
CA GLY A 273 -29.69 18.27 9.19
C GLY A 273 -28.65 18.59 10.26
N GLU A 274 -29.01 19.38 11.27
CA GLU A 274 -28.10 19.81 12.33
C GLU A 274 -27.93 18.70 13.37
N SER A 275 -26.68 18.40 13.70
CA SER A 275 -26.41 17.44 14.77
C SER A 275 -26.43 18.12 16.12
N HIS A 276 -27.20 17.58 17.07
CA HIS A 276 -27.10 17.94 18.48
C HIS A 276 -25.92 17.27 19.20
N GLN A 277 -25.13 16.43 18.52
CA GLN A 277 -23.95 15.79 19.12
C GLN A 277 -22.74 16.71 19.02
N ALA A 278 -21.94 16.74 20.09
CA ALA A 278 -20.69 17.49 20.10
C ALA A 278 -19.75 16.97 19.00
N PRO A 279 -19.05 17.86 18.28
CA PRO A 279 -18.09 17.44 17.26
C PRO A 279 -16.98 16.59 17.87
N PRO A 280 -16.42 15.63 17.13
CA PRO A 280 -15.33 14.78 17.62
C PRO A 280 -14.13 15.64 18.03
N VAL A 281 -13.81 15.68 19.32
CA VAL A 281 -12.58 16.33 19.80
C VAL A 281 -11.40 15.42 19.47
N VAL A 282 -10.53 15.86 18.58
CA VAL A 282 -9.27 15.17 18.29
C VAL A 282 -8.25 15.56 19.35
N THR A 283 -8.16 14.77 20.42
CA THR A 283 -7.12 14.90 21.43
C THR A 283 -5.75 14.68 20.79
N LYS A 284 -4.80 15.61 21.00
CA LYS A 284 -3.39 15.38 20.70
C LYS A 284 -2.91 14.28 21.65
N SER A 285 -2.51 13.12 21.13
CA SER A 285 -1.64 12.21 21.87
C SER A 285 -0.60 11.65 20.91
N PHE A 286 0.56 12.28 20.91
CA PHE A 286 1.82 11.66 20.53
C PHE A 286 2.61 11.44 21.82
N ASP A 287 2.04 10.69 22.77
CA ASP A 287 2.78 10.34 23.98
C ASP A 287 3.51 9.03 23.71
N LYS A 288 4.73 9.13 23.19
CA LYS A 288 5.70 8.06 23.36
C LYS A 288 6.35 8.26 24.71
N GLU A 289 6.08 7.37 25.66
CA GLU A 289 6.73 7.41 26.97
C GLU A 289 8.21 7.02 26.85
N ILE A 290 9.07 7.81 27.48
CA ILE A 290 10.52 7.57 27.57
C ILE A 290 10.75 6.43 28.56
N GLU A 291 11.48 5.38 28.15
CA GLU A 291 11.89 4.29 29.05
C GLU A 291 13.20 4.65 29.77
N GLU A 292 14.21 5.04 28.98
CA GLU A 292 15.55 5.29 29.50
C GLU A 292 16.34 6.21 28.55
N VAL A 293 17.17 7.08 29.11
CA VAL A 293 18.12 7.90 28.34
C VAL A 293 19.49 7.22 28.37
N LEU A 294 19.89 6.64 27.25
CA LEU A 294 21.11 5.84 27.10
C LEU A 294 22.37 6.70 26.94
N SER A 295 22.27 7.89 26.33
CA SER A 295 23.40 8.81 26.12
C SER A 295 22.95 10.24 25.84
N HIS A 296 23.85 11.22 25.92
CA HIS A 296 23.61 12.57 25.40
C HIS A 296 24.79 13.04 24.53
N LYS A 297 24.55 13.98 23.59
CA LYS A 297 25.58 14.62 22.76
C LYS A 297 25.22 16.08 22.51
N VAL A 298 26.23 16.95 22.45
CA VAL A 298 26.04 18.38 22.16
C VAL A 298 26.46 18.65 20.72
N VAL A 299 25.51 19.10 19.90
CA VAL A 299 25.78 19.46 18.50
C VAL A 299 26.03 20.97 18.43
N ARG A 300 27.22 21.35 17.96
CA ARG A 300 27.61 22.75 17.73
C ARG A 300 27.64 23.02 16.23
N ARG A 301 26.86 24.00 15.77
CA ARG A 301 26.88 24.51 14.39
C ARG A 301 27.27 25.99 14.43
N GLN A 302 28.10 26.44 13.50
CA GLN A 302 28.48 27.86 13.41
C GLN A 302 27.22 28.74 13.26
N GLY A 303 27.07 29.73 14.14
CA GLY A 303 25.94 30.67 14.12
C GLY A 303 24.64 30.18 14.78
N VAL A 304 24.58 28.96 15.33
CA VAL A 304 23.39 28.41 16.01
C VAL A 304 23.73 28.07 17.46
N LYS A 305 22.78 28.30 18.37
CA LYS A 305 22.93 27.91 19.78
C LYS A 305 23.19 26.40 19.88
N PRO A 306 24.15 25.96 20.71
CA PRO A 306 24.42 24.54 20.91
C PRO A 306 23.15 23.82 21.37
N THR A 307 22.80 22.73 20.68
CA THR A 307 21.59 21.95 20.94
C THR A 307 21.98 20.57 21.47
N THR A 308 21.48 20.23 22.66
CA THR A 308 21.69 18.92 23.29
C THR A 308 20.73 17.93 22.68
N HIS A 309 21.24 16.78 22.25
CA HIS A 309 20.43 15.65 21.82
C HIS A 309 20.61 14.50 22.81
N TYR A 310 19.53 13.78 23.10
CA TYR A 310 19.51 12.61 23.99
C TYR A 310 19.23 11.35 23.18
N PHE A 311 20.00 10.30 23.44
CA PHE A 311 19.76 8.97 22.88
C PHE A 311 18.77 8.24 23.78
N ILE A 312 17.54 8.08 23.31
CA ILE A 312 16.39 7.64 24.10
C ILE A 312 15.97 6.24 23.69
N LYS A 313 15.87 5.37 24.68
CA LYS A 313 15.16 4.09 24.63
C LYS A 313 13.69 4.33 24.97
N TRP A 314 12.82 3.89 24.08
CA TRP A 314 11.38 4.11 24.16
C TRP A 314 10.68 2.91 24.80
N LYS A 315 9.65 3.17 25.60
CA LYS A 315 8.98 2.14 26.39
C LYS A 315 8.41 1.03 25.51
N GLY A 316 8.92 -0.19 25.68
CA GLY A 316 8.46 -1.37 24.96
C GLY A 316 9.07 -1.61 23.57
N LEU A 317 10.14 -0.88 23.21
CA LEU A 317 10.90 -1.09 21.98
C LEU A 317 12.35 -1.54 22.29
N PRO A 318 12.93 -2.43 21.47
CA PRO A 318 14.31 -2.87 21.67
C PRO A 318 15.31 -1.72 21.44
N GLU A 319 16.52 -1.82 22.02
CA GLU A 319 17.56 -0.77 21.91
C GLU A 319 17.95 -0.42 20.47
N SER A 320 17.79 -1.36 19.52
CA SER A 320 18.00 -1.10 18.10
C SER A 320 17.11 0.00 17.51
N GLU A 321 16.02 0.35 18.21
CA GLU A 321 15.11 1.43 17.84
C GLU A 321 15.33 2.72 18.64
N ALA A 322 16.36 2.82 19.49
CA ALA A 322 16.66 4.05 20.21
C ALA A 322 17.07 5.21 19.26
N THR A 323 16.75 6.45 19.63
CA THR A 323 17.05 7.64 18.79
C THR A 323 17.63 8.81 19.53
N TRP A 324 18.38 9.63 18.78
CA TRP A 324 18.77 10.96 19.18
C TRP A 324 17.61 11.95 19.00
N GLU A 325 17.00 12.38 20.09
CA GLU A 325 15.98 13.44 20.09
C GLU A 325 16.58 14.74 20.61
N SER A 326 16.14 15.88 20.07
CA SER A 326 16.51 17.20 20.59
C SER A 326 15.95 17.39 21.99
N GLN A 327 16.68 18.10 22.85
CA GLN A 327 16.14 18.54 24.14
C GLN A 327 14.78 19.23 23.94
N ASP A 328 14.63 20.13 22.96
CA ASP A 328 13.39 20.89 22.75
C ASP A 328 12.17 20.04 22.34
N ASP A 329 12.37 18.81 21.87
CA ASP A 329 11.27 17.92 21.43
C ASP A 329 10.74 17.02 22.55
N LEU A 330 11.36 17.05 23.74
CA LEU A 330 11.07 16.16 24.88
C LEU A 330 10.33 16.82 26.04
N TRP A 331 10.21 18.15 26.04
CA TRP A 331 9.58 18.96 27.10
C TRP A 331 8.69 20.05 26.49
#